data_AF-A0A5D0IF24-F1
#
_entry.id   AF-A0A5D0IF24-F1
#
_cell.length_a   1.000
_cell.length_b   1.000
_cell.length_c   1.000
_cell.angle_alpha   90.00
_cell.angle_beta   90.00
_cell.angle_gamma   90.00
#
_symmetry.space_group_name_H-M   'P 1'
#
loop_
_entity.id
_entity.type
_entity.pdbx_description
1 polymer ?
#
loop_
_entity_poly.entity_id
_entity_poly.type
_entity_poly.pdbx_seq_one_letter_code
_entity_poly.pdbx_strand_id
1 'polypeptide(L)'
;KYKIEGSDDTLTIATTRPETILGDSAICINPADERHFNLKGKKAIVPICNRVIPIIEDDYVDVEFGTGCLKVTPAHDENDKVLGDKHNLEVIDIFNEDASLNSYGLHYEGKDRFEVRKEIVKELESLGLIEKIEDHNNRVGISERTKAIIEPRLSDQWFLKMEELVKPAIEAVLGENADIKLFP
;
A
#
# COMPACT_ATOMS: atom_id res chain seq x y z
N LYS A 1 5.21 -13.79 -5.08
CA LYS A 1 5.97 -13.67 -6.34
C LYS A 1 5.03 -13.21 -7.43
N TYR A 2 5.43 -12.23 -8.24
CA TYR A 2 4.70 -11.74 -9.41
C TYR A 2 5.41 -12.24 -10.65
N LYS A 3 4.69 -12.76 -11.64
CA LYS A 3 5.31 -13.15 -12.92
C LYS A 3 5.51 -11.91 -13.78
N ILE A 4 6.60 -11.86 -14.52
CA ILE A 4 6.84 -10.79 -15.49
C ILE A 4 6.10 -11.13 -16.79
N GLU A 5 5.32 -10.20 -17.32
CA GLU A 5 4.59 -10.40 -18.57
C GLU A 5 5.57 -10.71 -19.71
N GLY A 6 5.34 -11.82 -20.41
CA GLY A 6 6.17 -12.24 -21.55
C GLY A 6 7.54 -12.83 -21.16
N SER A 7 7.78 -13.16 -19.89
CA SER A 7 8.98 -13.84 -19.41
C SER A 7 8.64 -14.96 -18.43
N ASP A 8 9.58 -15.89 -18.23
CA ASP A 8 9.55 -16.88 -17.15
C ASP A 8 10.09 -16.29 -15.82
N ASP A 9 10.57 -15.05 -15.84
CA ASP A 9 11.07 -14.35 -14.66
C ASP A 9 9.97 -14.02 -13.66
N THR A 10 10.36 -13.94 -12.38
CA THR A 10 9.47 -13.53 -11.29
C THR A 10 10.09 -12.44 -10.43
N LEU A 11 9.24 -11.58 -9.87
CA LEU A 11 9.58 -10.54 -8.91
C LEU A 11 9.04 -10.89 -7.52
N THR A 12 9.86 -10.69 -6.50
CA THR A 12 9.48 -10.93 -5.10
C THR A 12 9.18 -9.60 -4.41
N ILE A 13 8.06 -9.55 -3.67
CA ILE A 13 7.59 -8.38 -2.93
C ILE A 13 7.33 -8.80 -1.49
N ALA A 14 7.71 -7.95 -0.55
CA ALA A 14 7.36 -8.09 0.85
C ALA A 14 6.07 -7.32 1.14
N THR A 15 5.10 -7.96 1.81
CA THR A 15 3.87 -7.29 2.26
C THR A 15 3.33 -7.90 3.54
N THR A 16 2.77 -7.06 4.40
CA THR A 16 2.03 -7.48 5.61
C THR A 16 0.52 -7.57 5.36
N ARG A 17 0.05 -7.16 4.18
CA ARG A 17 -1.36 -7.10 3.78
C ARG A 17 -1.64 -7.90 2.51
N PRO A 18 -1.47 -9.23 2.54
CA PRO A 18 -1.68 -10.07 1.36
C PRO A 18 -3.15 -10.07 0.89
N GLU A 19 -4.12 -9.61 1.67
CA GLU A 19 -5.47 -9.44 1.14
C GLU A 19 -5.59 -8.31 0.10
N THR A 20 -4.69 -7.33 0.13
CA THR A 20 -4.75 -6.14 -0.72
C THR A 20 -4.14 -6.31 -2.11
N ILE A 21 -3.47 -7.44 -2.41
CA ILE A 21 -2.86 -7.65 -3.73
C ILE A 21 -3.87 -7.61 -4.88
N LEU A 22 -5.13 -7.94 -4.62
CA LEU A 22 -6.21 -7.81 -5.61
C LEU A 22 -6.48 -6.35 -6.02
N GLY A 23 -6.05 -5.38 -5.22
CA GLY A 23 -6.13 -3.94 -5.50
C GLY A 23 -4.85 -3.35 -6.10
N ASP A 24 -3.81 -4.15 -6.34
CA ASP A 24 -2.53 -3.65 -6.86
C ASP A 24 -2.71 -3.04 -8.25
N SER A 25 -2.19 -1.82 -8.45
CA SER A 25 -2.24 -1.12 -9.73
C SER A 25 -0.86 -0.90 -10.37
N ALA A 26 0.23 -1.03 -9.59
CA ALA A 26 1.59 -1.07 -10.10
C ALA A 26 2.53 -1.80 -9.13
N ILE A 27 3.70 -2.17 -9.62
CA ILE A 27 4.86 -2.46 -8.76
C ILE A 27 5.84 -1.31 -8.89
N CYS A 28 6.27 -0.75 -7.77
CA CYS A 28 7.28 0.30 -7.73
C CYS A 28 8.66 -0.29 -7.41
N ILE A 29 9.66 0.09 -8.21
CA ILE A 29 11.07 -0.21 -7.97
C ILE A 29 11.85 1.08 -7.79
N ASN A 30 12.95 1.02 -7.05
CA ASN A 30 13.84 2.18 -6.95
C ASN A 30 14.75 2.26 -8.20
N PRO A 31 14.83 3.41 -8.90
CA PRO A 31 15.67 3.57 -10.08
C PRO A 31 17.18 3.49 -9.81
N ALA A 32 17.62 3.58 -8.55
CA ALA A 32 19.01 3.39 -8.13
C ALA A 32 19.33 1.94 -7.72
N ASP A 33 18.35 1.04 -7.68
CA ASP A 33 18.55 -0.37 -7.35
C ASP A 33 18.97 -1.19 -8.58
N GLU A 34 20.28 -1.41 -8.73
CA GLU A 34 20.87 -2.15 -9.85
C GLU A 34 20.29 -3.57 -10.02
N ARG A 35 19.75 -4.17 -8.96
CA ARG A 35 19.12 -5.51 -9.01
C ARG A 35 17.92 -5.55 -9.93
N HIS A 36 17.23 -4.41 -10.11
CA HIS A 36 15.92 -4.32 -10.78
C HIS A 36 15.95 -3.55 -12.09
N PHE A 37 17.13 -3.13 -12.59
CA PHE A 37 17.25 -2.37 -13.84
C PHE A 37 16.62 -3.07 -15.06
N ASN A 38 16.67 -4.40 -15.08
CA ASN A 38 16.08 -5.21 -16.15
C ASN A 38 14.54 -5.28 -16.10
N LEU A 39 13.90 -4.68 -15.10
CA LEU A 39 12.44 -4.64 -14.93
C LEU A 39 11.82 -3.32 -15.40
N LYS A 40 12.65 -2.32 -15.71
CA LYS A 40 12.21 -1.01 -16.21
C LYS A 40 11.37 -1.17 -17.47
N GLY A 41 10.17 -0.57 -17.46
CA GLY A 41 9.23 -0.59 -18.59
C GLY A 41 8.57 -1.95 -18.84
N LYS A 42 8.83 -2.97 -18.01
CA LYS A 42 8.12 -4.24 -18.05
C LYS A 42 6.82 -4.15 -17.27
N LYS A 43 6.02 -5.20 -17.37
CA LYS A 43 4.78 -5.36 -16.62
C LYS A 43 4.83 -6.64 -15.78
N ALA A 44 4.12 -6.62 -14.67
CA ALA A 44 3.96 -7.74 -13.76
C ALA A 44 2.52 -8.25 -13.80
N ILE A 45 2.34 -9.54 -13.54
CA ILE A 45 1.04 -10.19 -13.42
C ILE A 45 0.73 -10.32 -11.94
N VAL A 46 -0.35 -9.67 -11.50
CA VAL A 46 -0.86 -9.78 -10.13
C VAL A 46 -1.31 -11.21 -9.86
N PRO A 47 -0.83 -11.85 -8.77
CA PRO A 47 -1.27 -13.18 -8.39
C PRO A 47 -2.80 -13.27 -8.22
N ILE A 48 -3.36 -14.46 -8.46
CA ILE A 48 -4.78 -14.79 -8.30
C ILE A 48 -5.69 -14.11 -9.34
N CYS A 49 -5.69 -12.78 -9.45
CA CYS A 49 -6.53 -12.07 -10.41
C CYS A 49 -5.96 -11.99 -11.83
N ASN A 50 -4.69 -12.36 -12.02
CA ASN A 50 -3.98 -12.37 -13.31
C ASN A 50 -4.06 -11.02 -14.07
N ARG A 51 -4.25 -9.91 -13.34
CA ARG A 51 -4.23 -8.57 -13.93
C ARG A 51 -2.80 -8.17 -14.26
N VAL A 52 -2.61 -7.58 -15.44
CA VAL A 52 -1.32 -7.04 -15.86
C VAL A 52 -1.19 -5.60 -15.37
N ILE A 53 -0.12 -5.30 -14.62
CA ILE A 53 0.16 -3.98 -14.04
C ILE A 53 1.55 -3.49 -14.43
N PRO A 54 1.76 -2.17 -14.61
CA PRO A 54 3.07 -1.61 -14.92
C PRO A 54 4.06 -1.78 -13.76
N ILE A 55 5.35 -1.87 -14.10
CA ILE A 55 6.46 -1.66 -13.16
C ILE A 55 6.93 -0.21 -13.34
N ILE A 56 6.79 0.59 -12.29
CA ILE A 56 7.12 2.02 -12.25
C ILE A 56 8.40 2.25 -11.43
N GLU A 57 9.03 3.40 -11.65
CA GLU A 57 10.26 3.80 -10.95
C GLU A 57 9.98 5.01 -10.05
N ASP A 58 10.33 4.90 -8.77
CA ASP A 58 10.23 6.01 -7.82
C ASP A 58 11.29 5.89 -6.71
N ASP A 59 11.84 7.04 -6.30
CA ASP A 59 12.83 7.12 -5.21
C ASP A 59 12.21 6.98 -3.81
N TYR A 60 10.88 6.98 -3.72
CA TYR A 60 10.14 6.68 -2.50
C TYR A 60 10.43 5.26 -1.95
N VAL A 61 10.72 4.29 -2.82
CA VAL A 61 10.98 2.90 -2.39
C VAL A 61 12.39 2.79 -1.84
N ASP A 62 12.54 2.41 -0.58
CA ASP A 62 13.85 2.16 0.02
C ASP A 62 14.49 0.88 -0.54
N VAL A 63 15.73 1.00 -1.02
CA VAL A 63 16.54 -0.10 -1.57
C VAL A 63 16.89 -1.12 -0.48
N GLU A 64 17.05 -0.68 0.76
CA GLU A 64 17.42 -1.52 1.90
C GLU A 64 16.22 -2.26 2.51
N PHE A 65 14.99 -1.81 2.26
CA PHE A 65 13.80 -2.39 2.85
C PHE A 65 13.23 -3.55 2.00
N GLY A 66 13.07 -4.71 2.64
CA GLY A 66 12.45 -5.89 2.03
C GLY A 66 13.21 -6.35 0.79
N THR A 67 12.56 -6.29 -0.37
CA THR A 67 13.13 -6.71 -1.66
C THR A 67 13.58 -5.55 -2.55
N GLY A 68 13.45 -4.29 -2.10
CA GLY A 68 13.62 -3.11 -2.96
C GLY A 68 12.48 -2.93 -3.98
N CYS A 69 11.37 -3.65 -3.79
CA CYS A 69 10.15 -3.56 -4.59
C CYS A 69 8.93 -3.39 -3.69
N LEU A 70 8.03 -2.48 -4.07
CA LEU A 70 6.81 -2.18 -3.34
C LEU A 70 5.60 -2.47 -4.23
N LYS A 71 4.62 -3.23 -3.74
CA LYS A 71 3.30 -3.28 -4.39
C LYS A 71 2.56 -1.98 -4.12
N VAL A 72 1.93 -1.38 -5.14
CA VAL A 72 1.22 -0.10 -5.02
C VAL A 72 -0.28 -0.36 -5.07
N THR A 73 -0.97 -0.03 -3.97
CA THR A 73 -2.41 -0.18 -3.74
C THR A 73 -3.09 1.15 -3.41
N PRO A 74 -3.32 2.04 -4.39
CA PRO A 74 -3.75 3.42 -4.13
C PRO A 74 -5.04 3.60 -3.32
N ALA A 75 -5.94 2.62 -3.33
CA ALA A 75 -7.19 2.69 -2.59
C ALA A 75 -7.05 2.33 -1.09
N HIS A 76 -5.95 1.69 -0.68
CA HIS A 76 -5.83 1.01 0.62
C HIS A 76 -4.60 1.41 1.45
N ASP A 77 -3.79 2.35 0.95
CA ASP A 77 -2.66 2.96 1.66
C ASP A 77 -2.44 4.41 1.18
N GLU A 78 -2.20 5.34 2.12
CA GLU A 78 -2.06 6.75 1.81
C GLU A 78 -0.80 7.08 1.00
N ASN A 79 0.31 6.37 1.24
CA ASN A 79 1.54 6.58 0.48
C ASN A 79 1.40 6.01 -0.93
N ASP A 80 0.76 4.84 -1.06
CA ASP A 80 0.43 4.26 -2.36
C ASP A 80 -0.51 5.18 -3.15
N LYS A 81 -1.42 5.91 -2.47
CA LYS A 81 -2.28 6.90 -3.12
C LYS A 81 -1.47 8.05 -3.73
N VAL A 82 -0.49 8.57 -2.99
CA VAL A 82 0.41 9.64 -3.49
C VAL A 82 1.21 9.16 -4.69
N LEU A 83 1.75 7.93 -4.65
CA LEU A 83 2.40 7.31 -5.81
C LEU A 83 1.43 7.11 -6.97
N GLY A 84 0.22 6.65 -6.68
CA GLY A 84 -0.85 6.48 -7.66
C GLY A 84 -1.17 7.77 -8.40
N ASP A 85 -1.27 8.89 -7.69
CA ASP A 85 -1.52 10.19 -8.29
C ASP A 85 -0.31 10.71 -9.09
N LYS A 86 0.91 10.54 -8.56
CA LYS A 86 2.16 10.95 -9.22
C LYS A 86 2.37 10.24 -10.56
N HIS A 87 2.03 8.95 -10.62
CA HIS A 87 2.22 8.10 -11.79
C HIS A 87 0.93 7.83 -12.59
N ASN A 88 -0.18 8.49 -12.23
CA ASN A 88 -1.49 8.35 -12.88
C ASN A 88 -1.94 6.88 -12.98
N LEU A 89 -1.86 6.16 -11.86
CA LEU A 89 -2.26 4.76 -11.75
C LEU A 89 -3.77 4.62 -11.53
N GLU A 90 -4.29 3.45 -11.91
CA GLU A 90 -5.66 3.09 -11.59
C GLU A 90 -5.86 2.93 -10.08
N VAL A 91 -7.04 3.33 -9.61
CA VAL A 91 -7.46 3.22 -8.22
C VAL A 91 -8.51 2.12 -8.13
N ILE A 92 -8.16 0.99 -7.52
CA ILE A 92 -9.02 -0.20 -7.42
C ILE A 92 -9.39 -0.42 -5.95
N ASP A 93 -10.60 -0.01 -5.59
CA ASP A 93 -11.18 -0.32 -4.29
C ASP A 93 -11.71 -1.76 -4.29
N ILE A 94 -11.18 -2.60 -3.40
CA ILE A 94 -11.55 -4.02 -3.27
C ILE A 94 -12.47 -4.28 -2.09
N PHE A 95 -12.75 -3.28 -1.26
CA PHE A 95 -13.54 -3.43 -0.06
C PHE A 95 -14.90 -2.77 -0.18
N ASN A 96 -15.88 -3.33 0.52
CA ASN A 96 -17.12 -2.70 0.88
C ASN A 96 -16.93 -1.83 2.14
N GLU A 97 -17.97 -1.11 2.55
CA GLU A 97 -17.90 -0.21 3.73
C GLU A 97 -17.68 -0.95 5.05
N ASP A 98 -18.11 -2.22 5.12
CA ASP A 98 -17.91 -3.12 6.25
C ASP A 98 -16.56 -3.87 6.18
N ALA A 99 -15.74 -3.53 5.19
CA ALA A 99 -14.44 -4.15 4.90
C ALA A 99 -14.50 -5.63 4.49
N SER A 100 -15.68 -6.11 4.07
CA SER A 100 -15.79 -7.32 3.25
C SER A 100 -15.30 -7.05 1.82
N LEU A 101 -14.86 -8.08 1.10
CA LEU A 101 -14.42 -7.89 -0.29
C LEU A 101 -15.62 -7.70 -1.24
N ASN A 102 -15.47 -6.80 -2.20
CA ASN A 102 -16.45 -6.54 -3.25
C ASN A 102 -16.19 -7.41 -4.50
N SER A 103 -16.77 -7.06 -5.65
CA SER A 103 -16.63 -7.80 -6.92
C SER A 103 -15.18 -7.93 -7.42
N TYR A 104 -14.26 -7.05 -7.01
CA TYR A 104 -12.83 -7.19 -7.31
C TYR A 104 -12.15 -8.28 -6.48
N GLY A 105 -12.83 -8.79 -5.45
CA GLY A 105 -12.38 -9.89 -4.60
C GLY A 105 -12.45 -11.28 -5.24
N LEU A 106 -13.02 -11.43 -6.44
CA LEU A 106 -13.19 -12.73 -7.11
C LEU A 106 -13.96 -13.73 -6.22
N HIS A 107 -13.44 -14.96 -6.04
CA HIS A 107 -14.05 -15.98 -5.18
C HIS A 107 -14.00 -15.65 -3.68
N TYR A 108 -13.44 -14.50 -3.30
CA TYR A 108 -13.47 -13.96 -1.95
C TYR A 108 -14.59 -12.92 -1.72
N GLU A 109 -15.36 -12.57 -2.74
CA GLU A 109 -16.46 -11.62 -2.63
C GLU A 109 -17.41 -11.96 -1.45
N GLY A 110 -17.71 -10.94 -0.65
CA GLY A 110 -18.57 -11.05 0.54
C GLY A 110 -17.87 -11.54 1.82
N LYS A 111 -16.59 -11.92 1.77
CA LYS A 111 -15.83 -12.35 2.97
C LYS A 111 -15.11 -11.19 3.64
N ASP A 112 -14.96 -11.26 4.96
CA ASP A 112 -14.19 -10.26 5.73
C ASP A 112 -12.69 -10.31 5.40
N ARG A 113 -12.04 -9.14 5.37
CA ARG A 113 -10.62 -8.99 5.04
C ARG A 113 -9.67 -9.84 5.90
N PHE A 114 -9.97 -10.09 7.17
CA PHE A 114 -9.10 -10.90 8.03
C PHE A 114 -9.23 -12.39 7.74
N GLU A 115 -10.39 -12.84 7.28
CA GLU A 115 -10.59 -14.20 6.78
C GLU A 115 -9.83 -14.36 5.46
N VAL A 116 -10.05 -13.43 4.51
CA VAL A 116 -9.39 -13.45 3.21
C VAL A 116 -7.87 -13.34 3.34
N ARG A 117 -7.35 -12.57 4.29
CA ARG A 117 -5.90 -12.52 4.58
C ARG A 117 -5.33 -13.91 4.82
N LYS A 118 -6.05 -14.79 5.53
CA LYS A 118 -5.60 -16.17 5.79
C LYS A 118 -5.80 -17.07 4.58
N GLU A 119 -6.89 -16.88 3.84
CA GLU A 119 -7.20 -17.71 2.67
C GLU A 119 -6.26 -17.41 1.49
N ILE A 120 -5.96 -16.13 1.21
CA ILE A 120 -5.02 -15.74 0.17
C ILE A 120 -3.64 -16.29 0.43
N VAL A 121 -3.16 -16.30 1.69
CA VAL A 121 -1.87 -16.92 2.01
C VAL A 121 -1.88 -18.40 1.60
N LYS A 122 -2.93 -19.15 1.95
CA LYS A 122 -3.04 -20.57 1.57
C LYS A 122 -3.13 -20.76 0.05
N GLU A 123 -3.86 -19.90 -0.65
CA GLU A 123 -3.94 -19.96 -2.12
C GLU A 123 -2.58 -19.70 -2.76
N LEU A 124 -1.86 -18.66 -2.31
CA LEU A 124 -0.51 -18.36 -2.78
C LEU A 124 0.48 -19.50 -2.49
N GLU A 125 0.37 -20.18 -1.33
CA GLU A 125 1.16 -21.38 -1.02
C GLU A 125 0.85 -22.53 -1.99
N SER A 126 -0.44 -22.78 -2.27
CA SER A 126 -0.87 -23.84 -3.19
C SER A 126 -0.39 -23.60 -4.63
N LEU A 127 -0.24 -22.33 -5.00
CA LEU A 127 0.30 -21.89 -6.30
C LEU A 127 1.84 -21.83 -6.33
N GLY A 128 2.52 -22.07 -5.21
CA GLY A 128 3.99 -21.97 -5.11
C GLY A 128 4.52 -20.54 -5.27
N LEU A 129 3.70 -19.53 -4.95
CA LEU A 129 4.02 -18.11 -5.15
C LEU A 129 4.58 -17.43 -3.89
N ILE A 130 4.69 -18.14 -2.77
CA ILE A 130 5.32 -17.65 -1.53
C ILE A 130 6.81 -18.00 -1.56
N GLU A 131 7.65 -17.00 -1.29
CA GLU A 131 9.09 -17.19 -1.10
C GLU A 131 9.43 -17.47 0.37
N LYS A 132 8.88 -16.65 1.28
CA LYS A 132 9.14 -16.72 2.72
C LYS A 132 7.96 -16.13 3.50
N ILE A 133 7.68 -16.70 4.67
CA ILE A 133 6.80 -16.12 5.69
C ILE A 133 7.65 -15.92 6.94
N GLU A 134 7.59 -14.74 7.54
CA GLU A 134 8.33 -14.41 8.76
C GLU A 134 7.49 -13.52 9.67
N ASP A 135 7.75 -13.61 10.98
CA ASP A 135 7.12 -12.74 11.95
C ASP A 135 7.68 -11.33 11.84
N HIS A 136 6.79 -10.35 11.74
CA HIS A 136 7.14 -8.95 11.61
C HIS A 136 6.30 -8.10 12.56
N ASN A 137 6.98 -7.32 13.41
CA ASN A 137 6.31 -6.39 14.32
C ASN A 137 5.85 -5.16 13.53
N ASN A 138 4.55 -5.13 13.21
CA ASN A 138 3.94 -4.01 12.50
C ASN A 138 3.23 -3.04 13.46
N ARG A 139 3.22 -1.74 13.13
CA ARG A 139 2.40 -0.73 13.82
C ARG A 139 1.06 -0.63 13.11
N VAL A 140 0.01 -1.06 13.79
CA VAL A 140 -1.35 -1.06 13.22
C VAL A 140 -2.16 0.08 13.85
N GLY A 141 -2.81 0.89 13.00
CA GLY A 141 -3.72 1.93 13.45
C GLY A 141 -4.99 1.34 14.07
N ILE A 142 -5.41 1.88 15.21
CA ILE A 142 -6.64 1.47 15.91
C ILE A 142 -7.50 2.69 16.25
N SER A 143 -8.82 2.51 16.22
CA SER A 143 -9.76 3.51 16.72
C SER A 143 -9.50 3.76 18.19
N GLU A 144 -9.33 5.03 18.58
CA GLU A 144 -9.15 5.39 19.99
C GLU A 144 -10.31 4.91 20.87
N ARG A 145 -11.54 4.96 20.33
CA ARG A 145 -12.77 4.68 21.07
C ARG A 145 -13.11 3.19 21.10
N THR A 146 -13.17 2.54 19.94
CA THR A 146 -13.62 1.14 19.84
C THR A 146 -12.48 0.14 19.88
N LYS A 147 -11.23 0.60 19.73
CA LYS A 147 -10.02 -0.23 19.57
C LYS A 147 -10.04 -1.13 18.32
N ALA A 148 -11.02 -0.96 17.44
CA ALA A 148 -11.05 -1.66 16.15
C ALA A 148 -9.87 -1.20 15.28
N ILE A 149 -9.30 -2.12 14.51
CA ILE A 149 -8.27 -1.81 13.52
C ILE A 149 -8.90 -0.93 12.43
N ILE A 150 -8.28 0.22 12.16
CA ILE A 150 -8.76 1.14 11.12
C ILE A 150 -8.42 0.59 9.74
N GLU A 151 -9.27 0.91 8.76
CA GLU A 151 -9.07 0.56 7.36
C GLU A 151 -8.98 1.85 6.54
N PRO A 152 -7.86 2.11 5.84
CA PRO A 152 -7.78 3.19 4.88
C PRO A 152 -8.79 2.95 3.76
N ARG A 153 -9.64 3.94 3.48
CA ARG A 153 -10.63 3.89 2.40
C ARG A 153 -10.80 5.27 1.80
N LEU A 154 -10.85 5.34 0.49
CA LEU A 154 -11.15 6.57 -0.23
C LEU A 154 -12.61 6.97 0.00
N SER A 155 -12.81 8.21 0.42
CA SER A 155 -14.13 8.79 0.62
C SER A 155 -14.08 10.30 0.40
N ASP A 156 -15.20 10.87 -0.01
CA ASP A 156 -15.34 12.33 -0.09
C ASP A 156 -15.37 12.90 1.32
N GLN A 157 -14.41 13.79 1.61
CA GLN A 157 -14.24 14.39 2.92
C GLN A 157 -14.03 15.90 2.80
N TRP A 158 -14.31 16.61 3.89
CA TRP A 158 -14.08 18.04 4.00
C TRP A 158 -12.71 18.30 4.61
N PHE A 159 -11.82 18.92 3.83
CA PHE A 159 -10.48 19.28 4.28
C PHE A 159 -10.34 20.79 4.47
N LEU A 160 -9.59 21.19 5.49
CA LEU A 160 -9.20 22.57 5.74
C LEU A 160 -7.72 22.76 5.38
N LYS A 161 -7.40 23.77 4.57
CA LYS A 161 -6.02 24.06 4.17
C LYS A 161 -5.23 24.62 5.37
N MET A 162 -4.42 23.77 6.00
CA MET A 162 -3.71 24.12 7.23
C MET A 162 -2.44 24.96 7.04
N GLU A 163 -1.87 24.99 5.84
CA GLU A 163 -0.58 25.66 5.54
C GLU A 163 -0.49 27.12 6.04
N GLU A 164 -1.56 27.90 5.87
CA GLU A 164 -1.62 29.28 6.34
C GLU A 164 -2.15 29.39 7.77
N LEU A 165 -3.11 28.54 8.14
CA LEU A 165 -3.77 28.58 9.45
C LEU A 165 -2.85 28.18 10.59
N VAL A 166 -1.84 27.36 10.33
CA VAL A 166 -0.90 26.89 11.36
C VAL A 166 0.14 27.94 11.74
N LYS A 167 0.44 28.90 10.85
CA LYS A 167 1.55 29.86 11.03
C LYS A 167 1.41 30.69 12.32
N PRO A 168 0.25 31.28 12.66
CA PRO A 168 0.12 32.06 13.90
C PRO A 168 0.29 31.20 15.15
N ALA A 169 -0.15 29.94 15.12
CA ALA A 169 -0.01 29.02 16.24
C ALA A 169 1.45 28.62 16.47
N ILE A 170 2.20 28.38 15.39
CA ILE A 170 3.65 28.11 15.46
C ILE A 170 4.38 29.33 16.00
N GLU A 171 4.11 30.53 15.48
CA GLU A 171 4.77 31.76 15.94
C GLU A 171 4.51 32.02 17.43
N ALA A 172 3.27 31.84 17.89
CA ALA A 172 2.92 32.08 19.30
C ALA A 172 3.65 31.13 20.28
N VAL A 173 4.08 29.95 19.84
CA VAL A 173 4.73 28.93 20.69
C VAL A 173 6.24 28.88 20.49
N LEU A 174 6.71 28.96 19.24
CA LEU A 174 8.10 28.73 18.84
C LEU A 174 8.78 29.98 18.26
N GLY A 175 8.05 31.07 18.05
CA GLY A 175 8.57 32.32 17.50
C GLY A 175 9.55 33.01 18.45
N GLU A 176 10.32 33.97 17.91
CA GLU A 176 11.32 34.73 18.67
C GLU A 176 10.69 35.51 19.83
N ASN A 177 9.43 35.92 19.68
CA ASN A 177 8.62 36.58 20.71
C ASN A 177 7.44 35.69 21.12
N ALA A 178 7.71 34.47 21.59
CA ALA A 178 6.65 33.52 21.96
C ALA A 178 5.68 34.08 23.02
N ASP A 179 4.40 34.09 22.68
CA ASP A 179 3.29 34.53 23.56
C ASP A 179 2.85 33.43 24.54
N ILE A 180 3.12 32.16 24.21
CA ILE A 180 2.67 30.98 24.97
C ILE A 180 3.87 30.30 25.64
N LYS A 181 3.78 30.05 26.95
CA LYS A 181 4.77 29.29 27.72
C LYS A 181 4.20 27.92 28.12
N LEU A 182 4.85 26.87 27.66
CA LEU A 182 4.52 25.50 28.03
C LEU A 182 5.23 25.13 29.32
N PHE A 183 4.48 24.68 30.32
CA PHE A 183 5.01 24.12 31.57
C PHE A 183 4.72 22.61 31.59
N PRO A 184 5.70 21.76 31.94
CA PRO A 184 5.51 20.32 32.06
C PRO A 184 4.64 19.93 33.26
#